data_AF-A0A090X988-F1
#
_entry.id   AF-A0A090X988-F1
#
_cell.length_a   1.000
_cell.length_b   1.000
_cell.length_c   1.000
_cell.angle_alpha   90.00
_cell.angle_beta   90.00
_cell.angle_gamma   90.00
#
_symmetry.space_group_name_H-M   'P 1'
#
loop_
_entity.id
_entity.type
_entity.pdbx_description
1 polymer ?
#
loop_
_entity_poly.entity_id
_entity_poly.type
_entity_poly.pdbx_seq_one_letter_code
_entity_poly.pdbx_strand_id
1 'polypeptide(L)'
;MSDEAPLPEDTLLFDHQIAGHVHGSTKTRLGLLKHKDGSILKPLVRSDERTLREQKFYETQSSSPTTALLNSSTLRAFVPKYKGVWKTNINREEVEYLKLDDLARVFRKPSIIDVKIGAKTYDPLASKEKVALETSKYPWSQQIGLPHFGHASFRHHRAQVQSLSERTMACDRLQTQCLKRSGRSSGHRKSGRLPFLPELLLQLEDIRSWFEKQRLYAFYSSSLLLMYDAPNE
;
A
#
# COMPACT_ATOMS: atom_id res chain seq x y z
N MET A 1 23.21 -3.98 24.22
CA MET A 1 23.02 -2.58 23.80
C MET A 1 22.25 -2.66 22.49
N SER A 2 21.01 -2.18 22.45
CA SER A 2 20.10 -2.37 21.31
C SER A 2 20.67 -1.70 20.07
N ASP A 3 20.86 -2.51 19.03
CA ASP A 3 21.44 -2.19 17.72
C ASP A 3 20.42 -1.43 16.85
N GLU A 4 19.77 -0.42 17.43
CA GLU A 4 18.64 0.28 16.82
C GLU A 4 19.16 1.33 15.83
N ALA A 5 18.74 1.23 14.57
CA ALA A 5 19.16 2.16 13.53
C ALA A 5 18.67 3.57 13.89
N PRO A 6 19.55 4.60 13.85
CA PRO A 6 19.19 5.93 14.30
C PRO A 6 18.15 6.55 13.38
N LEU A 7 17.11 7.13 14.00
CA LEU A 7 16.09 7.88 13.29
C LEU A 7 16.58 9.29 12.98
N PRO A 8 16.31 9.81 11.77
CA PRO A 8 16.44 11.23 11.48
C PRO A 8 15.69 12.12 12.46
N GLU A 9 16.16 13.35 12.63
CA GLU A 9 15.43 14.38 13.36
C GLU A 9 14.01 14.56 12.78
N ASP A 10 13.04 14.87 13.65
CA ASP A 10 11.63 15.08 13.30
C ASP A 10 10.90 13.85 12.72
N THR A 11 11.46 12.65 12.90
CA THR A 11 10.85 11.41 12.42
C THR A 11 10.54 10.41 13.53
N LEU A 12 9.53 9.59 13.27
CA LEU A 12 9.09 8.47 14.09
C LEU A 12 8.95 7.23 13.22
N LEU A 13 8.98 6.04 13.83
CA LEU A 13 8.60 4.81 13.13
C LEU A 13 7.14 4.90 12.67
N PHE A 14 6.85 4.39 11.48
CA PHE A 14 5.48 4.39 10.97
C PHE A 14 4.66 3.27 11.61
N ASP A 15 3.81 3.68 12.55
CA ASP A 15 3.00 2.81 13.40
C ASP A 15 1.83 2.14 12.67
N HIS A 16 1.56 2.46 11.40
CA HIS A 16 0.54 1.82 10.55
C HIS A 16 1.13 1.04 9.37
N GLN A 17 2.42 0.71 9.40
CA GLN A 17 3.04 -0.08 8.34
C GLN A 17 2.39 -1.47 8.25
N ILE A 18 1.90 -1.82 7.05
CA ILE A 18 1.26 -3.10 6.74
C ILE A 18 2.21 -4.03 6.00
N ALA A 19 3.03 -3.47 5.12
CA ALA A 19 3.97 -4.20 4.29
C ALA A 19 5.24 -3.38 4.05
N GLY A 20 6.21 -4.00 3.38
CA GLY A 20 7.49 -3.37 3.08
C GLY A 20 8.50 -3.46 4.22
N HIS A 21 9.56 -2.68 4.10
CA HIS A 21 10.71 -2.75 4.99
C HIS A 21 10.54 -1.84 6.21
N VAL A 22 10.70 -2.42 7.40
CA VAL A 22 10.74 -1.69 8.66
C VAL A 22 12.13 -1.04 8.78
N HIS A 23 12.19 0.19 9.29
CA HIS A 23 13.47 0.87 9.49
C HIS A 23 14.39 0.02 10.38
N GLY A 24 15.67 -0.07 10.01
CA GLY A 24 16.66 -0.93 10.66
C GLY A 24 16.62 -2.42 10.29
N SER A 25 15.60 -2.91 9.59
CA SER A 25 15.44 -4.36 9.33
C SER A 25 16.10 -4.87 8.04
N THR A 26 16.75 -4.00 7.27
CA THR A 26 17.29 -4.30 5.93
C THR A 26 18.77 -3.98 5.83
N LYS A 27 19.41 -4.43 4.73
CA LYS A 27 20.80 -4.09 4.41
C LYS A 27 21.03 -2.58 4.31
N THR A 28 20.07 -1.83 3.77
CA THR A 28 20.15 -0.36 3.71
C THR A 28 19.84 0.30 5.05
N ARG A 29 19.26 -0.44 6.00
CA ARG A 29 18.70 0.04 7.27
C ARG A 29 17.61 1.12 7.12
N LEU A 30 17.25 1.51 5.89
CA LEU A 30 16.17 2.45 5.61
C LEU A 30 14.83 1.72 5.52
N GLY A 31 13.79 2.37 6.02
CA GLY A 31 12.41 1.88 6.01
C GLY A 31 11.42 3.03 6.04
N LEU A 32 10.13 2.70 6.09
CA LEU A 32 9.07 3.71 6.09
C LEU A 32 9.07 4.48 7.42
N LEU A 33 9.02 5.81 7.35
CA LEU A 33 8.98 6.68 8.53
C LEU A 33 7.78 7.62 8.49
N LYS A 34 7.43 8.16 9.66
CA LYS A 34 6.44 9.23 9.83
C LYS A 34 7.18 10.52 10.20
N HIS A 35 6.90 11.60 9.49
CA HIS A 35 7.44 12.92 9.80
C HIS A 35 6.50 13.66 10.79
N LYS A 36 7.03 14.58 11.60
CA LYS A 36 6.26 15.32 12.62
C LYS A 36 5.07 16.11 12.09
N ASP A 37 5.10 16.51 10.82
CA ASP A 37 3.99 17.20 10.14
C ASP A 37 2.84 16.25 9.71
N GLY A 38 2.97 14.96 10.01
CA GLY A 38 1.98 13.93 9.68
C GLY A 38 2.15 13.33 8.29
N SER A 39 3.24 13.60 7.58
CA SER A 39 3.56 12.92 6.32
C SER A 39 4.23 11.56 6.50
N ILE A 40 4.12 10.73 5.47
CA ILE A 40 4.87 9.48 5.33
C ILE A 40 6.14 9.77 4.52
N LEU A 41 7.25 9.19 4.95
CA LEU A 41 8.54 9.23 4.29
C LEU A 41 8.89 7.83 3.78
N LYS A 42 8.98 7.69 2.45
CA LYS A 42 9.37 6.44 1.81
C LYS A 42 10.80 6.54 1.27
N PRO A 43 11.73 5.63 1.63
CA PRO A 43 13.13 5.75 1.23
C PRO A 43 13.32 5.82 -0.28
N LEU A 44 14.17 6.74 -0.74
CA LEU A 44 14.68 6.82 -2.10
C LEU A 44 16.11 6.29 -2.13
N VAL A 45 16.30 5.11 -2.71
CA VAL A 45 17.60 4.46 -2.80
C VAL A 45 18.12 4.66 -4.22
N ARG A 46 19.10 5.56 -4.40
CA ARG A 46 19.56 5.98 -5.73
C ARG A 46 20.11 4.85 -6.61
N SER A 47 20.63 3.78 -6.01
CA SER A 47 21.08 2.57 -6.71
C SER A 47 19.94 1.60 -7.07
N ASP A 48 18.70 1.88 -6.65
CA ASP A 48 17.52 1.07 -6.90
C ASP A 48 16.54 1.79 -7.83
N GLU A 49 16.53 1.38 -9.10
CA GLU A 49 15.67 1.94 -10.14
C GLU A 49 14.18 1.90 -9.80
N ARG A 50 13.74 1.00 -8.91
CA ARG A 50 12.33 0.93 -8.47
C ARG A 50 11.93 2.20 -7.72
N THR A 51 12.82 2.73 -6.88
CA THR A 51 12.56 3.95 -6.11
C THR A 51 12.54 5.18 -7.01
N LEU A 52 13.42 5.22 -8.03
CA LEU A 52 13.45 6.29 -9.02
C LEU A 52 12.21 6.28 -9.93
N ARG A 53 11.75 5.09 -10.35
CA ARG A 53 10.48 4.94 -11.09
C ARG A 53 9.29 5.45 -10.28
N GLU A 54 9.25 5.14 -8.99
CA GLU A 54 8.19 5.64 -8.10
C GLU A 54 8.23 7.16 -7.94
N GLN A 55 9.41 7.75 -7.71
CA GLN A 55 9.56 9.20 -7.65
C GLN A 55 9.03 9.88 -8.92
N LYS A 56 9.48 9.42 -10.10
CA LYS A 56 9.06 9.98 -11.38
C LYS A 56 7.55 9.87 -11.60
N PHE A 57 6.93 8.77 -11.14
CA PHE A 57 5.48 8.61 -11.19
C PHE A 57 4.75 9.71 -10.41
N TYR A 58 5.16 9.96 -9.16
CA TYR A 58 4.55 10.98 -8.31
C TYR A 58 4.82 12.42 -8.78
N GLU A 59 6.03 12.69 -9.28
CA GLU A 59 6.36 13.99 -9.91
C GLU A 59 5.47 14.26 -11.13
N THR A 60 5.22 13.23 -11.95
CA THR A 60 4.31 13.33 -13.11
C THR A 60 2.88 13.64 -12.67
N GLN A 61 2.40 13.01 -11.58
CA GLN A 61 1.06 13.30 -11.05
C GLN A 61 0.96 14.71 -10.43
N SER A 62 2.06 15.25 -9.89
CA SER A 62 2.07 16.57 -9.26
C SER A 62 2.27 17.73 -10.25
N SER A 63 2.70 17.45 -11.49
CA SER A 63 2.99 18.48 -12.49
C SER A 63 1.73 19.09 -13.11
N SER A 64 1.85 20.33 -13.61
CA SER A 64 0.74 21.05 -14.26
C SER A 64 0.19 20.24 -15.45
N PRO A 65 -1.15 20.15 -15.62
CA PRO A 65 -1.74 19.28 -16.63
C PRO A 65 -1.40 19.74 -18.05
N THR A 66 -0.65 18.91 -18.77
CA THR A 66 -0.63 18.89 -20.25
C THR A 66 -1.88 18.19 -20.78
N THR A 67 -2.19 18.33 -22.07
CA THR A 67 -3.33 17.69 -22.75
C THR A 67 -3.36 16.16 -22.64
N ALA A 68 -2.20 15.50 -22.44
CA ALA A 68 -2.11 14.06 -22.14
C ALA A 68 -2.50 13.69 -20.69
N LEU A 69 -2.57 14.67 -19.78
CA LEU A 69 -2.85 14.52 -18.35
C LEU A 69 -4.33 14.79 -17.99
N LEU A 70 -5.25 14.96 -18.94
CA LEU A 70 -6.68 15.14 -18.64
C LEU A 70 -7.28 13.91 -17.91
N ASN A 71 -6.70 12.72 -18.09
CA ASN A 71 -7.04 11.50 -17.34
C ASN A 71 -6.31 11.38 -15.97
N SER A 72 -5.48 12.37 -15.58
CA SER A 72 -4.73 12.35 -14.31
C SER A 72 -5.58 12.81 -13.12
N SER A 73 -6.66 13.58 -13.33
CA SER A 73 -7.53 14.03 -12.22
C SER A 73 -8.11 12.88 -11.41
N THR A 74 -8.63 11.84 -12.09
CA THR A 74 -9.17 10.64 -11.42
C THR A 74 -8.08 9.87 -10.69
N LEU A 75 -6.92 9.61 -11.32
CA LEU A 75 -5.83 8.89 -10.66
C LEU A 75 -5.31 9.63 -9.42
N ARG A 76 -5.20 10.97 -9.48
CA ARG A 76 -4.77 11.81 -8.36
C ARG A 76 -5.68 11.73 -7.14
N ALA A 77 -6.95 11.38 -7.32
CA ALA A 77 -7.85 11.13 -6.20
C ALA A 77 -7.57 9.81 -5.48
N PHE A 78 -6.91 8.85 -6.14
CA PHE A 78 -6.66 7.50 -5.64
C PHE A 78 -5.19 7.22 -5.26
N VAL A 79 -4.32 8.22 -5.32
CA VAL A 79 -2.92 8.11 -4.87
C VAL A 79 -2.59 9.16 -3.81
N PRO A 80 -1.68 8.87 -2.87
CA PRO A 80 -1.22 9.87 -1.90
C PRO A 80 -0.70 11.14 -2.59
N LYS A 81 -0.99 12.29 -2.01
CA LYS A 81 -0.45 13.55 -2.52
C LYS A 81 1.07 13.57 -2.34
N TYR A 82 1.77 13.91 -3.43
CA TYR A 82 3.20 14.13 -3.41
C TYR A 82 3.55 15.49 -2.78
N LYS A 83 4.51 15.50 -1.85
CA LYS A 83 4.99 16.72 -1.17
C LYS A 83 6.47 17.02 -1.43
N GLY A 84 7.06 16.38 -2.45
CA GLY A 84 8.47 16.58 -2.80
C GLY A 84 9.40 15.52 -2.22
N VAL A 85 10.69 15.69 -2.51
CA VAL A 85 11.77 14.93 -1.90
C VAL A 85 12.17 15.60 -0.59
N TRP A 86 12.28 14.82 0.47
CA TRP A 86 12.82 15.24 1.75
C TRP A 86 14.20 14.64 1.95
N LYS A 87 15.17 15.49 2.26
CA LYS A 87 16.57 15.10 2.49
C LYS A 87 16.91 15.20 3.96
N THR A 88 17.71 14.28 4.46
CA THR A 88 18.24 14.29 5.82
C THR A 88 19.56 13.55 5.89
N ASN A 89 20.21 13.57 7.04
CA ASN A 89 21.45 12.84 7.28
C ASN A 89 21.22 11.75 8.33
N ILE A 90 21.58 10.51 8.00
CA ILE A 90 21.63 9.39 8.95
C ILE A 90 23.08 8.93 9.01
N ASN A 91 23.68 8.89 10.21
CA ASN A 91 25.09 8.47 10.38
C ASN A 91 26.10 9.22 9.49
N ARG A 92 25.87 10.52 9.24
CA ARG A 92 26.68 11.39 8.36
C ARG A 92 26.59 11.06 6.87
N GLU A 93 25.64 10.23 6.45
CA GLU A 93 25.31 10.00 5.05
C GLU A 93 24.02 10.74 4.68
N GLU A 94 24.04 11.45 3.55
CA GLU A 94 22.83 12.06 2.99
C GLU A 94 21.89 10.94 2.50
N VAL A 95 20.67 10.97 2.99
CA VAL A 95 19.60 10.06 2.60
C VAL A 95 18.38 10.85 2.15
N GLU A 96 17.66 10.29 1.19
CA GLU A 96 16.50 10.93 0.60
C GLU A 96 15.25 10.08 0.80
N TYR A 97 14.13 10.77 0.94
CA TYR A 97 12.82 10.17 1.08
C TYR A 97 11.82 10.85 0.16
N LEU A 98 10.94 10.06 -0.43
CA LEU A 98 9.74 10.52 -1.08
C LEU A 98 8.72 10.89 0.01
N LYS A 99 8.30 12.16 0.06
CA LYS A 99 7.36 12.66 1.06
C LYS A 99 5.93 12.62 0.52
N LEU A 100 5.06 11.88 1.21
CA LEU A 100 3.67 11.65 0.83
C LEU A 100 2.70 12.03 1.97
N ASP A 101 1.42 12.22 1.65
CA ASP A 101 0.36 12.29 2.65
C ASP A 101 0.15 10.94 3.37
N ASP A 102 -0.15 10.99 4.67
CA ASP A 102 -0.63 9.84 5.44
C ASP A 102 -2.14 9.66 5.23
N LEU A 103 -2.52 8.71 4.37
CA LEU A 103 -3.92 8.41 4.08
C LEU A 103 -4.68 7.89 5.31
N ALA A 104 -4.00 7.28 6.28
CA ALA A 104 -4.63 6.75 7.48
C ALA A 104 -4.99 7.85 8.49
N ARG A 105 -4.45 9.07 8.33
CA ARG A 105 -4.61 10.18 9.29
C ARG A 105 -6.05 10.65 9.47
N VAL A 106 -6.91 10.46 8.47
CA VAL A 106 -8.33 10.87 8.54
C VAL A 106 -9.19 9.91 9.37
N PHE A 107 -8.67 8.72 9.68
CA PHE A 107 -9.36 7.68 10.43
C PHE A 107 -9.01 7.78 11.92
N ARG A 108 -10.01 7.62 12.79
CA ARG A 108 -9.81 7.61 14.25
C ARG A 108 -9.24 6.27 14.73
N LYS A 109 -9.70 5.17 14.13
CA LYS A 109 -9.31 3.79 14.42
C LYS A 109 -9.01 3.06 13.11
N PRO A 110 -7.93 3.44 12.39
CA PRO A 110 -7.65 2.90 11.06
C PRO A 110 -7.52 1.38 11.11
N SER A 111 -8.32 0.71 10.29
CA SER A 111 -8.17 -0.68 9.90
C SER A 111 -7.81 -0.72 8.42
N ILE A 112 -6.69 -1.36 8.10
CA ILE A 112 -6.06 -1.25 6.79
C ILE A 112 -5.89 -2.64 6.19
N ILE A 113 -6.30 -2.79 4.93
CA ILE A 113 -6.05 -3.98 4.10
C ILE A 113 -5.22 -3.54 2.90
N ASP A 114 -4.00 -4.06 2.79
CA ASP A 114 -3.18 -3.94 1.59
C ASP A 114 -3.50 -5.13 0.69
N VAL A 115 -3.98 -4.86 -0.54
CA VAL A 115 -4.28 -5.88 -1.55
C VAL A 115 -3.45 -5.61 -2.79
N LYS A 116 -2.49 -6.49 -3.09
CA LYS A 116 -1.76 -6.44 -4.35
C LYS A 116 -2.66 -6.78 -5.53
N ILE A 117 -2.56 -6.01 -6.62
CA ILE A 117 -3.38 -6.18 -7.81
C ILE A 117 -2.50 -6.51 -9.03
N GLY A 118 -3.03 -7.36 -9.91
CA GLY A 118 -2.49 -7.64 -11.24
C GLY A 118 -2.03 -9.09 -11.40
N ALA A 119 -2.23 -9.66 -12.58
CA ALA A 119 -1.91 -11.07 -12.88
C ALA A 119 -0.41 -11.41 -12.76
N LYS A 120 0.47 -10.40 -12.75
CA LYS A 120 1.91 -10.55 -12.57
C LYS A 120 2.39 -9.57 -11.50
N THR A 121 3.13 -10.08 -10.52
CA THR A 121 3.78 -9.27 -9.47
C THR A 121 5.23 -8.89 -9.81
N TYR A 122 5.67 -9.15 -11.04
CA TYR A 122 6.97 -8.74 -11.57
C TYR A 122 6.78 -7.89 -12.82
N ASP A 123 7.61 -6.86 -12.96
CA ASP A 123 7.59 -5.97 -14.10
C ASP A 123 8.46 -6.51 -15.27
N PRO A 124 8.34 -5.98 -16.50
CA PRO A 124 9.09 -6.46 -17.66
C PRO A 124 10.63 -6.40 -17.52
N LEU A 125 11.15 -5.58 -16.60
CA LEU A 125 12.58 -5.43 -16.32
C LEU A 125 13.03 -6.28 -15.12
N ALA A 126 12.15 -7.10 -14.53
CA ALA A 126 12.50 -7.95 -13.40
C ALA A 126 13.56 -9.00 -13.77
N SER A 127 14.50 -9.25 -12.85
CA SER A 127 15.52 -10.29 -13.04
C SER A 127 14.89 -11.69 -13.13
N LYS A 128 15.59 -12.63 -13.74
CA LYS A 128 15.11 -14.03 -13.87
C LYS A 128 14.84 -14.66 -12.51
N GLU A 129 15.67 -14.36 -11.51
CA GLU A 129 15.52 -14.84 -10.14
C GLU A 129 14.26 -14.24 -9.50
N LYS A 130 13.99 -12.95 -9.73
CA LYS A 130 12.78 -12.29 -9.24
C LYS A 130 11.53 -12.87 -9.90
N VAL A 131 11.56 -13.10 -11.21
CA VAL A 131 10.47 -13.74 -11.95
C VAL A 131 10.21 -15.14 -11.40
N ALA A 132 11.26 -15.96 -11.23
CA ALA A 132 11.14 -17.31 -10.68
C ALA A 132 10.58 -17.30 -9.25
N LEU A 133 11.06 -16.40 -8.39
CA LEU A 133 10.60 -16.24 -7.01
C LEU A 133 9.14 -15.79 -6.92
N GLU A 134 8.71 -14.86 -7.76
CA GLU A 134 7.31 -14.41 -7.76
C GLU A 134 6.37 -15.47 -8.38
N THR A 135 6.83 -16.18 -9.41
CA THR A 135 6.06 -17.26 -10.04
C THR A 135 5.89 -18.46 -9.10
N SER A 136 6.92 -18.81 -8.34
CA SER A 136 6.88 -19.95 -7.41
C SER A 136 5.92 -19.75 -6.24
N LYS A 137 5.65 -18.50 -5.86
CA LYS A 137 4.69 -18.20 -4.80
C LYS A 137 3.25 -18.55 -5.19
N TYR A 138 2.91 -18.52 -6.49
CA TYR A 138 1.52 -18.61 -6.95
C TYR A 138 1.36 -19.33 -8.30
N PRO A 139 1.72 -20.62 -8.39
CA PRO A 139 1.71 -21.37 -9.66
C PRO A 139 0.33 -21.43 -10.34
N TRP A 140 -0.76 -21.40 -9.56
CA TRP A 140 -2.14 -21.46 -10.07
C TRP A 140 -2.61 -20.18 -10.76
N SER A 141 -2.08 -19.01 -10.38
CA SER A 141 -2.49 -17.71 -10.94
C SER A 141 -2.21 -17.59 -12.44
N GLN A 142 -1.10 -18.19 -12.90
CA GLN A 142 -0.72 -18.21 -14.32
C GLN A 142 -1.57 -19.20 -15.14
N GLN A 143 -2.05 -20.27 -14.52
CA GLN A 143 -2.79 -21.34 -15.20
C GLN A 143 -4.26 -20.99 -15.49
N ILE A 144 -4.88 -20.19 -14.62
CA ILE A 144 -6.34 -19.95 -14.69
C ILE A 144 -6.72 -18.57 -15.22
N GLY A 145 -5.75 -17.70 -15.52
CA GLY A 145 -5.99 -16.37 -16.11
C GLY A 145 -6.82 -15.42 -15.23
N LEU A 146 -7.09 -15.78 -13.97
CA LEU A 146 -7.83 -14.94 -13.05
C LEU A 146 -6.94 -13.82 -12.51
N PRO A 147 -7.49 -12.61 -12.28
CA PRO A 147 -6.78 -11.56 -11.58
C PRO A 147 -6.31 -12.10 -10.23
N HIS A 148 -5.00 -12.14 -10.05
CA HIS A 148 -4.38 -12.37 -8.76
C HIS A 148 -4.90 -11.28 -7.80
N PHE A 149 -5.77 -11.66 -6.87
CA PHE A 149 -5.83 -10.96 -5.59
C PHE A 149 -4.56 -11.40 -4.87
N GLY A 150 -3.57 -10.52 -4.80
CA GLY A 150 -2.27 -10.93 -4.30
C GLY A 150 -2.23 -11.17 -2.81
N HIS A 151 -1.02 -11.30 -2.28
CA HIS A 151 -0.82 -11.33 -0.83
C HIS A 151 -1.55 -10.14 -0.20
N ALA A 152 -2.61 -10.40 0.56
CA ALA A 152 -3.29 -9.38 1.32
C ALA A 152 -2.77 -9.36 2.75
N SER A 153 -2.61 -8.16 3.29
CA SER A 153 -2.17 -7.96 4.67
C SER A 153 -3.17 -7.06 5.37
N PHE A 154 -3.60 -7.49 6.54
CA PHE A 154 -4.60 -6.79 7.32
C PHE A 154 -4.03 -6.38 8.67
N ARG A 155 -4.37 -5.17 9.09
CA ARG A 155 -4.15 -4.73 10.46
C ARG A 155 -5.42 -4.08 10.98
N HIS A 156 -5.96 -4.66 12.04
CA HIS A 156 -6.98 -3.99 12.84
C HIS A 156 -6.32 -2.98 13.76
N HIS A 157 -7.04 -1.90 14.12
CA HIS A 157 -6.54 -0.81 14.96
C HIS A 157 -5.58 -1.26 16.08
N ARG A 158 -4.32 -0.77 16.03
CA ARG A 158 -3.23 -1.10 16.97
C ARG A 158 -2.84 -2.59 17.10
N ALA A 159 -3.51 -3.50 16.42
CA ALA A 159 -3.16 -4.92 16.39
C ALA A 159 -1.90 -5.17 15.55
N GLN A 160 -1.36 -6.39 15.64
CA GLN A 160 -0.28 -6.85 14.75
C GLN A 160 -0.80 -7.08 13.33
N VAL A 161 0.08 -6.91 12.34
CA VAL A 161 -0.21 -7.22 10.94
C VAL A 161 -0.40 -8.72 10.78
N GLN A 162 -1.42 -9.11 10.02
CA GLN A 162 -1.73 -10.50 9.69
C GLN A 162 -1.76 -10.67 8.18
N SER A 163 -1.10 -11.71 7.67
CA SER A 163 -1.25 -12.15 6.29
C SER A 163 -2.61 -12.83 6.10
N LEU A 164 -3.31 -12.48 5.03
CA LEU A 164 -4.56 -13.11 4.62
C LEU A 164 -4.27 -14.09 3.49
N SER A 165 -4.70 -15.34 3.65
CA SER A 165 -4.57 -16.37 2.61
C SER A 165 -5.61 -16.19 1.50
N GLU A 166 -5.37 -16.76 0.33
CA GLU A 166 -6.32 -16.75 -0.80
C GLU A 166 -7.69 -17.33 -0.41
N ARG A 167 -7.72 -18.42 0.39
CA ARG A 167 -8.96 -19.00 0.95
C ARG A 167 -9.75 -18.02 1.81
N THR A 168 -9.07 -17.04 2.40
CA THR A 168 -9.63 -16.01 3.27
C THR A 168 -10.18 -14.83 2.47
N MET A 169 -9.58 -14.53 1.32
CA MET A 169 -9.99 -13.44 0.44
C MET A 169 -11.19 -13.76 -0.45
N ALA A 170 -11.58 -15.03 -0.61
CA ALA A 170 -12.86 -15.37 -1.22
C ALA A 170 -13.98 -14.57 -0.54
N CYS A 171 -14.75 -13.80 -1.33
CA CYS A 171 -15.63 -12.70 -0.89
C CYS A 171 -16.53 -12.99 0.33
N ASP A 172 -16.87 -14.26 0.57
CA ASP A 172 -17.69 -14.71 1.69
C ASP A 172 -16.99 -14.61 3.07
N ARG A 173 -15.65 -14.57 3.09
CA ARG A 173 -14.84 -14.57 4.32
C ARG A 173 -14.24 -13.23 4.70
N LEU A 174 -14.07 -12.26 3.79
CA LEU A 174 -13.56 -10.93 4.13
C LEU A 174 -14.54 -10.16 5.03
N GLN A 175 -15.83 -10.15 4.69
CA GLN A 175 -16.87 -9.60 5.56
C GLN A 175 -16.87 -10.34 6.90
N THR A 176 -16.90 -11.67 6.84
CA THR A 176 -16.94 -12.52 8.04
C THR A 176 -15.70 -12.32 8.94
N GLN A 177 -14.51 -12.09 8.41
CA GLN A 177 -13.31 -11.81 9.21
C GLN A 177 -13.26 -10.37 9.72
N CYS A 178 -13.65 -9.37 8.92
CA CYS A 178 -13.75 -7.99 9.39
C CYS A 178 -14.74 -7.92 10.57
N LEU A 179 -15.88 -8.62 10.48
CA LEU A 179 -16.90 -8.67 11.55
C LEU A 179 -16.52 -9.58 12.73
N LYS A 180 -15.94 -10.77 12.50
CA LYS A 180 -15.54 -11.68 13.60
C LYS A 180 -14.37 -11.12 14.41
N ARG A 181 -13.47 -10.36 13.78
CA ARG A 181 -12.26 -9.82 14.43
C ARG A 181 -12.48 -8.45 15.06
N SER A 182 -13.56 -7.75 14.72
CA SER A 182 -14.00 -6.53 15.41
C SER A 182 -14.80 -6.81 16.70
N GLY A 183 -14.50 -7.90 17.40
CA GLY A 183 -15.11 -8.21 18.71
C GLY A 183 -16.58 -8.66 18.71
N ARG A 184 -17.25 -8.86 17.57
CA ARG A 184 -18.64 -9.42 17.54
C ARG A 184 -18.64 -10.94 17.73
N SER A 185 -18.10 -11.37 18.87
CA SER A 185 -18.11 -12.74 19.36
C SER A 185 -19.33 -12.94 20.27
N SER A 186 -20.55 -12.84 19.74
CA SER A 186 -21.70 -13.39 20.45
C SER A 186 -22.84 -13.72 19.50
N GLY A 187 -22.99 -15.02 19.22
CA GLY A 187 -24.28 -15.71 19.19
C GLY A 187 -25.37 -15.28 18.21
N HIS A 188 -25.18 -14.31 17.32
CA HIS A 188 -26.19 -13.93 16.34
C HIS A 188 -25.56 -13.75 14.96
N ARG A 189 -25.97 -14.61 14.02
CA ARG A 189 -25.86 -14.39 12.56
C ARG A 189 -26.70 -13.16 12.16
N LYS A 190 -26.38 -11.97 12.67
CA LYS A 190 -26.83 -10.75 12.01
C LYS A 190 -25.91 -10.57 10.82
N SER A 191 -26.48 -10.78 9.63
CA SER A 191 -25.93 -10.33 8.35
C SER A 191 -25.60 -8.85 8.46
N GLY A 192 -24.44 -8.53 9.02
CA GLY A 192 -23.99 -7.18 9.24
C GLY A 192 -23.34 -6.71 7.96
N ARG A 193 -24.12 -6.09 7.07
CA ARG A 193 -23.55 -5.30 5.99
C ARG A 193 -22.59 -4.29 6.62
N LEU A 194 -21.32 -4.33 6.23
CA LEU A 194 -20.38 -3.27 6.53
C LEU A 194 -20.91 -2.01 5.82
N PRO A 195 -21.23 -0.93 6.55
CA PRO A 195 -21.94 0.23 6.00
C PRO A 195 -21.13 0.96 4.92
N PHE A 196 -19.82 0.77 4.90
CA PHE A 196 -18.91 1.35 3.91
C PHE A 196 -18.79 0.56 2.60
N LEU A 197 -19.37 -0.65 2.50
CA LEU A 197 -19.23 -1.48 1.29
C LEU A 197 -19.80 -0.82 0.02
N PRO A 198 -20.99 -0.19 0.04
CA PRO A 198 -21.50 0.48 -1.16
C PRO A 198 -20.54 1.56 -1.66
N GLU A 199 -20.04 2.40 -0.76
CA GLU A 199 -19.07 3.46 -1.08
C GLU A 199 -17.75 2.89 -1.61
N LEU A 200 -17.24 1.83 -0.99
CA LEU A 200 -16.04 1.14 -1.45
C LEU A 200 -16.22 0.58 -2.87
N LEU A 201 -17.38 0.00 -3.18
CA LEU A 201 -17.66 -0.53 -4.51
C LEU A 201 -17.70 0.58 -5.57
N LEU A 202 -18.25 1.75 -5.24
CA LEU A 202 -18.23 2.91 -6.14
C LEU A 202 -16.80 3.37 -6.43
N GLN A 203 -15.95 3.48 -5.40
CA GLN A 203 -14.53 3.84 -5.57
C GLN A 203 -13.76 2.81 -6.42
N LEU A 204 -14.05 1.52 -6.24
CA LEU A 204 -13.43 0.46 -7.06
C LEU A 204 -13.89 0.53 -8.52
N GLU A 205 -15.15 0.89 -8.79
CA GLU A 205 -15.65 1.07 -10.15
C GLU A 205 -15.03 2.29 -10.83
N ASP A 206 -14.79 3.38 -10.09
CA ASP A 206 -14.06 4.56 -10.61
C ASP A 206 -12.61 4.20 -10.99
N ILE A 207 -11.92 3.47 -10.11
CA ILE A 207 -10.56 2.96 -10.39
C ILE A 207 -10.58 2.06 -11.63
N ARG A 208 -11.54 1.13 -11.71
CA ARG A 208 -11.70 0.24 -12.87
C ARG A 208 -11.94 1.03 -14.15
N SER A 209 -12.88 1.98 -14.15
CA SER A 209 -13.21 2.81 -15.31
C SER A 209 -11.99 3.59 -15.80
N TRP A 210 -11.17 4.08 -14.86
CA TRP A 210 -9.90 4.73 -15.19
C TRP A 210 -8.92 3.76 -15.87
N PHE A 211 -8.73 2.56 -15.32
CA PHE A 211 -7.86 1.53 -15.90
C PHE A 211 -8.31 1.09 -17.31
N GLU A 212 -9.62 1.00 -17.56
CA GLU A 212 -10.18 0.62 -18.86
C GLU A 212 -9.89 1.65 -19.96
N LYS A 213 -9.76 2.93 -19.61
CA LYS A 213 -9.55 4.05 -20.55
C LYS A 213 -8.08 4.44 -20.74
N GLN A 214 -7.31 4.46 -19.65
CA GLN A 214 -5.91 4.92 -19.68
C GLN A 214 -5.00 3.89 -20.39
N ARG A 215 -3.98 4.36 -21.11
CA ARG A 215 -2.95 3.50 -21.75
C ARG A 215 -1.53 3.96 -21.46
N LEU A 216 -1.36 4.85 -20.49
CA LEU A 216 -0.07 5.48 -20.16
C LEU A 216 0.72 4.67 -19.14
N TYR A 217 0.03 3.96 -18.25
CA TYR A 217 0.64 3.28 -17.12
C TYR A 217 0.30 1.80 -17.11
N ALA A 218 1.31 0.98 -16.81
CA ALA A 218 1.16 -0.41 -16.43
C ALA A 218 1.67 -0.57 -15.00
N PHE A 219 0.80 -1.06 -14.11
CA PHE A 219 1.11 -1.21 -12.69
C PHE A 219 1.46 -2.66 -12.39
N TYR A 220 2.64 -2.87 -11.80
CA TYR A 220 3.14 -4.17 -11.38
C TYR A 220 3.54 -4.10 -9.91
N SER A 221 3.22 -5.13 -9.13
CA SER A 221 3.52 -5.14 -7.68
C SER A 221 2.94 -3.94 -6.91
N SER A 222 1.90 -3.30 -7.46
CA SER A 222 1.15 -2.22 -6.81
C SER A 222 0.00 -2.79 -5.97
N SER A 223 -0.43 -2.01 -4.99
CA SER A 223 -1.55 -2.38 -4.12
C SER A 223 -2.67 -1.36 -4.14
N LEU A 224 -3.89 -1.85 -3.93
CA LEU A 224 -4.99 -1.05 -3.40
C LEU A 224 -4.96 -1.14 -1.89
N LEU A 225 -5.04 0.02 -1.24
CA LEU A 225 -5.03 0.12 0.21
C LEU A 225 -6.45 0.46 0.67
N LEU A 226 -7.15 -0.53 1.20
CA LEU A 226 -8.52 -0.36 1.72
C LEU A 226 -8.43 0.08 3.18
N MET A 227 -9.05 1.21 3.51
CA MET A 227 -9.04 1.77 4.85
C MET A 227 -10.45 2.03 5.34
N TYR A 228 -10.71 1.71 6.60
CA TYR A 228 -11.96 2.03 7.27
C TYR A 228 -11.71 2.26 8.77
N ASP A 229 -12.61 3.00 9.41
CA ASP A 229 -12.63 3.09 10.87
C ASP A 229 -13.20 1.81 11.47
N ALA A 230 -12.43 1.17 12.36
CA ALA A 230 -12.92 0.06 13.15
C ALA A 230 -14.20 0.49 13.89
N PRO A 231 -15.24 -0.37 13.95
CA PRO A 231 -16.41 -0.08 14.75
C PRO A 231 -16.00 0.11 16.22
N ASN A 232 -16.75 0.93 16.94
CA ASN A 232 -16.55 1.05 18.37
C ASN A 232 -16.81 -0.31 19.03
N GLU A 233 -15.86 -0.72 19.89
CA GLU A 233 -16.03 -1.86 20.81
C GLU A 233 -17.13 -1.56 21.82
#